data_AF-A0A957PZV4-F1
#
_entry.id   AF-A0A957PZV4-F1
#
_cell.length_a   1.000
_cell.length_b   1.000
_cell.length_c   1.000
_cell.angle_alpha   90.00
_cell.angle_beta   90.00
_cell.angle_gamma   90.00
#
_symmetry.space_group_name_H-M   'P 1'
#
loop_
_entity.id
_entity.type
_entity.pdbx_description
1 polymer ?
#
loop_
_entity_poly.entity_id
_entity_poly.type
_entity_poly.pdbx_seq_one_letter_code
_entity_poly.pdbx_strand_id
1 'polypeptide(L)'
;MLRQSHRDGYIPIQPALGAGSIAVQLCPGQEVWVEGDFEIGDVLTFPCFTVHKALPNQHPDQIRLSIDARYQAISEPVEEKSLKPHCKLTWEELYAEWPENSIQYYWHNAAPTLSPWDATLLQPAVRIC
;
A
#
# COMPACT_ATOMS: atom_id res chain seq x y z
N MET A 1 -3.39 -13.05 0.33
CA MET A 1 -3.63 -12.33 -0.94
C MET A 1 -4.54 -13.15 -1.83
N LEU A 2 -5.44 -12.53 -2.59
CA LEU A 2 -6.29 -13.24 -3.54
C LEU A 2 -5.47 -13.64 -4.77
N ARG A 3 -5.40 -14.93 -5.06
CA ARG A 3 -4.55 -15.50 -6.12
C ARG A 3 -4.85 -14.84 -7.47
N GLN A 4 -3.80 -14.36 -8.14
CA GLN A 4 -3.85 -13.77 -9.48
C GLN A 4 -4.75 -12.52 -9.67
N SER A 5 -5.31 -11.96 -8.60
CA SER A 5 -6.23 -10.79 -8.68
C SER A 5 -5.62 -9.54 -9.32
N HIS A 6 -4.29 -9.39 -9.33
CA HIS A 6 -3.61 -8.29 -10.01
C HIS A 6 -3.84 -8.26 -11.53
N ARG A 7 -4.32 -9.35 -12.13
CA ARG A 7 -4.61 -9.44 -13.56
C ARG A 7 -5.97 -8.86 -13.93
N ASP A 8 -6.81 -8.56 -12.95
CA ASP A 8 -8.15 -8.00 -13.14
C ASP A 8 -8.15 -6.48 -13.30
N GLY A 9 -6.97 -5.85 -13.15
CA GLY A 9 -6.83 -4.39 -13.18
C GLY A 9 -7.42 -3.72 -11.94
N TYR A 10 -7.80 -2.45 -12.08
CA TYR A 10 -8.49 -1.71 -11.02
C TYR A 10 -9.89 -2.29 -10.79
N ILE A 11 -10.17 -2.71 -9.56
CA ILE A 11 -11.50 -3.15 -9.13
C ILE A 11 -12.14 -2.01 -8.32
N PRO A 12 -13.37 -1.59 -8.66
CA PRO A 12 -14.07 -0.57 -7.89
C PRO A 12 -14.19 -0.89 -6.40
N ILE A 13 -13.97 0.13 -5.59
CA ILE A 13 -14.08 0.04 -4.13
C ILE A 13 -15.53 0.22 -3.68
N GLN A 14 -15.81 -0.23 -2.46
CA GLN A 14 -17.04 0.00 -1.72
C GLN A 14 -16.72 0.31 -0.25
N PRO A 15 -17.58 1.05 0.47
CA PRO A 15 -17.41 1.25 1.90
C PRO A 15 -17.39 -0.07 2.65
N ALA A 16 -16.50 -0.20 3.64
CA ALA A 16 -16.42 -1.37 4.50
C ALA A 16 -15.99 -0.99 5.92
N LEU A 17 -16.29 -1.86 6.88
CA LEU A 17 -15.79 -1.73 8.24
C LEU A 17 -14.33 -2.19 8.32
N GLY A 18 -13.50 -1.47 9.06
CA GLY A 18 -12.10 -1.84 9.33
C GLY A 18 -11.08 -0.80 8.90
N ALA A 19 -9.82 -1.19 8.93
CA ALA A 19 -8.71 -0.32 8.52
C ALA A 19 -8.86 0.11 7.05
N GLY A 20 -8.81 1.41 6.80
CA GLY A 20 -8.96 1.99 5.46
C GLY A 20 -10.41 2.25 5.02
N SER A 21 -11.41 1.75 5.75
CA SER A 21 -12.85 2.00 5.50
C SER A 21 -13.37 1.61 4.10
N ILE A 22 -12.62 0.78 3.36
CA ILE A 22 -12.92 0.38 1.98
C ILE A 22 -12.65 -1.11 1.76
N ALA A 23 -13.36 -1.71 0.81
CA ALA A 23 -13.14 -3.07 0.32
C ALA A 23 -13.48 -3.16 -1.18
N VAL A 24 -13.25 -4.32 -1.79
CA VAL A 24 -13.68 -4.63 -3.16
C VAL A 24 -14.70 -5.76 -3.16
N GLN A 25 -15.60 -5.77 -4.14
CA GLN A 25 -16.51 -6.89 -4.38
C GLN A 25 -15.79 -8.00 -5.14
N LEU A 26 -15.89 -9.24 -4.64
CA LEU A 26 -15.37 -10.43 -5.32
C LEU A 26 -16.44 -11.05 -6.21
N CYS A 27 -16.04 -11.52 -7.39
CA CYS A 27 -16.90 -12.28 -8.30
C CYS A 27 -16.84 -13.79 -8.00
N PRO A 28 -17.82 -14.59 -8.45
CA PRO A 28 -17.71 -16.05 -8.40
C PRO A 28 -16.41 -16.54 -9.05
N GLY A 29 -15.74 -17.49 -8.41
CA GLY A 29 -14.42 -18.00 -8.83
C GLY A 29 -13.23 -17.25 -8.20
N GLN A 30 -13.47 -16.16 -7.45
CA GLN A 30 -12.45 -15.40 -6.74
C GLN A 30 -12.35 -15.80 -5.25
N GLU A 31 -12.26 -17.09 -4.96
CA GLU A 31 -12.21 -17.59 -3.57
C GLU A 31 -10.83 -18.08 -3.12
N VAL A 32 -9.84 -18.15 -4.03
CA VAL A 32 -8.53 -18.74 -3.71
C VAL A 32 -7.61 -17.71 -3.05
N TRP A 33 -7.61 -17.70 -1.72
CA TRP A 33 -6.68 -16.92 -0.92
C TRP A 33 -5.39 -17.69 -0.66
N VAL A 34 -4.26 -16.98 -0.73
CA VAL A 34 -2.92 -17.49 -0.41
C VAL A 34 -2.36 -16.74 0.78
N GLU A 35 -1.83 -17.47 1.75
CA GLU A 35 -1.14 -16.97 2.94
C GLU A 35 0.09 -17.84 3.21
N GLY A 36 0.92 -17.40 4.14
CA GLY A 36 2.11 -18.13 4.56
C GLY A 36 2.71 -17.49 5.81
N ASP A 37 3.52 -18.29 6.50
CA ASP A 37 4.32 -17.83 7.62
C ASP A 37 5.56 -17.10 7.13
N PHE A 38 5.99 -16.10 7.88
CA PHE A 38 7.17 -15.28 7.59
C PHE A 38 8.02 -15.16 8.83
N GLU A 39 9.34 -15.21 8.66
CA GLU A 39 10.31 -14.92 9.71
C GLU A 39 10.80 -13.46 9.63
N ILE A 40 11.47 -13.02 10.70
CA ILE A 40 12.07 -11.69 10.75
C ILE A 40 13.14 -11.59 9.64
N GLY A 41 12.97 -10.61 8.76
CA GLY A 41 13.86 -10.38 7.61
C GLY A 41 13.28 -10.85 6.28
N ASP A 42 12.21 -11.67 6.29
CA ASP A 42 11.50 -12.00 5.06
C ASP A 42 10.78 -10.79 4.48
N VAL A 43 10.74 -10.74 3.15
CA VAL A 43 10.10 -9.65 2.40
C VAL A 43 9.04 -10.23 1.48
N LEU A 44 7.85 -9.65 1.53
CA LEU A 44 6.77 -9.94 0.60
C LEU A 44 6.55 -8.75 -0.33
N THR A 45 6.61 -8.99 -1.64
CA THR A 45 6.25 -8.01 -2.67
C THR A 45 5.09 -8.53 -3.52
N PHE A 46 4.23 -7.63 -3.99
CA PHE A 46 3.11 -7.96 -4.86
C PHE A 46 2.71 -6.77 -5.75
N PRO A 47 2.14 -7.00 -6.95
CA PRO A 47 1.70 -5.93 -7.85
C PRO A 47 0.55 -5.07 -7.28
N CYS A 48 0.45 -3.81 -7.73
CA CYS A 48 -0.49 -2.80 -7.21
C CYS A 48 -1.96 -3.23 -7.20
N PHE A 49 -2.42 -3.99 -8.18
CA PHE A 49 -3.81 -4.46 -8.27
C PHE A 49 -4.08 -5.76 -7.50
N THR A 50 -3.12 -6.25 -6.70
CA THR A 50 -3.36 -7.44 -5.87
C THR A 50 -4.35 -7.13 -4.77
N VAL A 51 -5.51 -7.79 -4.80
CA VAL A 51 -6.48 -7.75 -3.71
C VAL A 51 -5.90 -8.49 -2.51
N HIS A 52 -5.79 -7.82 -1.38
CA HIS A 52 -5.21 -8.35 -0.16
C HIS A 52 -5.94 -7.84 1.08
N LYS A 53 -5.82 -8.58 2.18
CA LYS A 53 -6.39 -8.22 3.48
C LYS A 53 -5.49 -8.76 4.59
N ALA A 54 -5.51 -8.10 5.73
CA ALA A 54 -4.88 -8.61 6.94
C ALA A 54 -5.65 -9.82 7.48
N LEU A 55 -4.92 -10.81 8.01
CA LEU A 55 -5.49 -11.87 8.82
C LEU A 55 -5.55 -11.44 10.29
N PRO A 56 -6.56 -11.90 11.06
CA PRO A 56 -6.58 -11.73 12.50
C PRO A 56 -5.31 -12.33 13.13
N ASN A 57 -4.80 -11.69 14.17
CA ASN A 57 -3.75 -12.30 14.97
C ASN A 57 -4.34 -13.47 15.77
N GLN A 58 -3.81 -14.67 15.54
CA GLN A 58 -4.28 -15.90 16.21
C GLN A 58 -3.58 -16.17 17.54
N HIS A 59 -2.54 -15.38 17.88
CA HIS A 59 -1.77 -15.52 19.11
C HIS A 59 -2.08 -14.34 20.05
N PRO A 60 -2.98 -14.53 21.04
CA PRO A 60 -3.47 -13.42 21.87
C PRO A 60 -2.36 -12.76 22.72
N ASP A 61 -1.30 -13.50 23.04
CA ASP A 61 -0.20 -13.05 23.89
C ASP A 61 1.00 -12.51 23.09
N GLN A 62 0.86 -12.36 21.77
CA GLN A 62 1.93 -11.88 20.88
C GLN A 62 1.44 -10.73 20.02
N ILE A 63 2.35 -9.82 19.66
CA ILE A 63 2.06 -8.74 18.71
C ILE A 63 2.64 -9.15 17.35
N ARG A 64 1.82 -9.09 16.30
CA ARG A 64 2.31 -9.15 14.92
C ARG A 64 2.73 -7.75 14.47
N LEU A 65 4.02 -7.51 14.35
CA LEU A 65 4.58 -6.24 13.86
C LEU A 65 5.12 -6.41 12.43
N SER A 66 4.75 -5.50 11.55
CA SER A 66 5.22 -5.43 10.15
C SER A 66 5.24 -3.99 9.67
N ILE A 67 6.05 -3.71 8.64
CA ILE A 67 6.03 -2.44 7.91
C ILE A 67 5.74 -2.70 6.44
N ASP A 68 5.01 -1.80 5.78
CA ASP A 68 4.75 -1.85 4.35
C ASP A 68 5.15 -0.55 3.66
N ALA A 69 5.96 -0.67 2.61
CA ALA A 69 6.40 0.42 1.75
C ALA A 69 6.01 0.14 0.30
N ARG A 70 5.90 1.20 -0.50
CA ARG A 70 5.66 1.10 -1.95
C ARG A 70 6.93 1.54 -2.66
N TYR A 71 7.28 0.82 -3.72
CA TYR A 71 8.41 1.17 -4.58
C TYR A 71 7.95 1.17 -6.03
N GLN A 72 8.57 2.03 -6.83
CA GLN A 72 8.34 2.15 -8.27
C GLN A 72 9.65 2.49 -8.97
N ALA A 73 9.72 2.30 -10.28
CA ALA A 73 10.89 2.72 -11.05
C ALA A 73 11.02 4.25 -11.03
N ILE A 74 12.25 4.76 -10.96
CA ILE A 74 12.56 6.19 -10.97
C ILE A 74 12.06 6.91 -12.23
N SER A 75 11.92 6.17 -13.34
CA SER A 75 11.41 6.67 -14.62
C SER A 75 9.89 6.81 -14.66
N GLU A 76 9.16 6.24 -13.71
CA GLU A 76 7.70 6.29 -13.66
C GLU A 76 7.22 7.51 -12.85
N PRO A 77 6.12 8.17 -13.26
CA PRO A 77 5.55 9.28 -12.50
C PRO A 77 5.17 8.86 -11.08
N VAL A 78 5.49 9.70 -10.09
CA VAL A 78 5.11 9.51 -8.68
C VAL A 78 4.04 10.52 -8.29
N GLU A 79 3.06 10.09 -7.51
CA GLU A 79 2.07 11.01 -6.96
C GLU A 79 2.70 11.84 -5.83
N GLU A 80 2.43 13.15 -5.83
CA GLU A 80 3.13 14.12 -4.98
C GLU A 80 2.99 13.82 -3.47
N LYS A 81 1.84 13.33 -2.99
CA LYS A 81 1.66 12.95 -1.58
C LYS A 81 2.48 11.72 -1.19
N SER A 82 2.87 10.88 -2.14
CA SER A 82 3.77 9.74 -1.87
C SER A 82 5.17 10.19 -1.45
N LEU A 83 5.54 11.44 -1.72
CA LEU A 83 6.79 12.07 -1.28
C LEU A 83 6.64 12.84 0.04
N LYS A 84 5.49 12.75 0.71
CA LYS A 84 5.21 13.45 1.98
C LYS A 84 5.00 12.44 3.11
N PRO A 85 5.24 12.82 4.38
CA PRO A 85 4.92 11.96 5.51
C PRO A 85 3.43 11.58 5.53
N HIS A 86 3.13 10.34 5.89
CA HIS A 86 1.74 9.85 6.00
C HIS A 86 0.97 10.49 7.16
N CYS A 87 1.69 10.96 8.19
CA CYS A 87 1.12 11.63 9.36
C CYS A 87 1.20 13.16 9.23
N LYS A 88 0.63 13.88 10.20
CA LYS A 88 0.66 15.35 10.27
C LYS A 88 2.02 15.85 10.76
N LEU A 89 3.09 15.47 10.07
CA LEU A 89 4.46 15.90 10.32
C LEU A 89 5.10 16.40 9.02
N THR A 90 6.08 17.28 9.13
CA THR A 90 6.94 17.67 8.01
C THR A 90 8.19 16.80 7.94
N TRP A 91 8.90 16.84 6.82
CA TRP A 91 10.19 16.15 6.72
C TRP A 91 11.23 16.77 7.65
N GLU A 92 11.19 18.09 7.84
CA GLU A 92 12.09 18.81 8.76
C GLU A 92 11.90 18.32 10.20
N GLU A 93 10.65 18.11 10.63
CA GLU A 93 10.34 17.55 11.95
C GLU A 93 10.84 16.10 12.07
N LEU A 94 10.65 15.27 11.05
CA LEU A 94 11.13 13.89 11.04
C LEU A 94 12.66 13.79 11.03
N TYR A 95 13.33 14.75 10.40
CA TYR A 95 14.78 14.77 10.26
C TYR A 95 15.51 15.47 11.40
N ALA A 96 14.81 16.15 12.31
CA ALA A 96 15.40 16.97 13.37
C ALA A 96 16.43 16.23 14.25
N GLU A 97 16.17 14.96 14.55
CA GLU A 97 17.06 14.10 15.35
C GLU A 97 17.61 12.91 14.56
N TRP A 98 17.52 12.96 13.22
CA TRP A 98 17.93 11.85 12.39
C TRP A 98 19.47 11.77 12.33
N PRO A 99 20.09 10.63 12.69
CA PRO A 99 21.52 10.55 12.95
C PRO A 99 22.39 10.70 11.68
N GLU A 100 21.82 10.47 10.49
CA GLU A 100 22.55 10.49 9.22
C GLU A 100 21.85 11.33 8.15
N ASN A 101 22.50 12.36 7.63
CA ASN A 101 21.91 13.24 6.62
C ASN A 101 22.07 12.76 5.17
N SER A 102 22.83 11.69 4.91
CA SER A 102 23.21 11.24 3.55
C SER A 102 22.01 10.85 2.67
N ILE A 103 20.93 10.38 3.29
CA ILE A 103 19.70 9.92 2.63
C ILE A 103 18.53 10.89 2.78
N GLN A 104 18.71 11.99 3.52
CA GLN A 104 17.64 12.98 3.67
C GLN A 104 17.31 13.59 2.32
N TYR A 105 16.02 13.62 1.98
CA TYR A 105 15.54 14.14 0.70
C TYR A 105 16.21 13.52 -0.53
N TYR A 106 16.65 12.26 -0.48
CA TYR A 106 17.41 11.62 -1.57
C TYR A 106 16.72 11.74 -2.95
N TRP A 107 15.38 11.77 -2.96
CA TRP A 107 14.58 11.88 -4.18
C TRP A 107 14.67 13.26 -4.85
N HIS A 108 15.13 14.32 -4.17
CA HIS A 108 15.36 15.62 -4.80
C HIS A 108 16.42 15.53 -5.92
N ASN A 109 17.44 14.68 -5.74
CA ASN A 109 18.47 14.44 -6.74
C ASN A 109 17.96 13.61 -7.93
N ALA A 110 16.95 12.77 -7.69
CA ALA A 110 16.30 11.96 -8.71
C ALA A 110 15.38 12.79 -9.62
N ALA A 111 14.91 13.96 -9.16
CA ALA A 111 13.98 14.84 -9.86
C ALA A 111 12.81 14.08 -10.52
N PRO A 112 12.00 13.32 -9.73
CA PRO A 112 10.97 12.46 -10.29
C PRO A 112 9.89 13.27 -11.01
N THR A 113 9.33 12.67 -12.06
CA THR A 113 8.15 13.25 -12.72
C THR A 113 6.96 13.12 -11.77
N LEU A 114 6.24 14.21 -11.54
CA LEU A 114 5.07 14.21 -10.66
C LEU A 114 3.78 13.94 -11.43
N SER A 115 2.92 13.10 -10.89
CA SER A 115 1.54 12.93 -11.35
C SER A 115 0.55 13.54 -10.35
N PRO A 116 -0.53 14.20 -10.80
CA PRO A 116 -1.58 14.67 -9.91
C PRO A 116 -2.34 13.50 -9.27
N TRP A 117 -2.89 13.73 -8.08
CA TRP A 117 -3.80 12.79 -7.43
C TRP A 117 -5.12 12.67 -8.18
N ASP A 118 -5.56 11.44 -8.47
CA ASP A 118 -6.87 11.15 -9.02
C ASP A 118 -7.87 10.78 -7.91
N ALA A 119 -8.72 11.72 -7.52
CA ALA A 119 -9.73 11.51 -6.49
C ALA A 119 -10.87 10.56 -6.92
N THR A 120 -11.02 10.28 -8.23
CA THR A 120 -12.05 9.36 -8.72
C THR A 120 -11.78 7.92 -8.29
N LEU A 121 -10.53 7.57 -7.98
CA LEU A 121 -10.13 6.26 -7.44
C LEU A 121 -10.73 5.96 -6.06
N LEU A 122 -11.25 6.98 -5.35
CA LEU A 122 -11.93 6.81 -4.07
C LEU A 122 -13.46 6.78 -4.21
N GLN A 123 -14.00 6.93 -5.42
CA GLN A 123 -15.44 6.91 -5.63
C GLN A 123 -15.92 5.46 -5.67
N PRO A 124 -16.89 5.08 -4.81
CA PRO A 124 -17.47 3.75 -4.88
C PRO A 124 -18.17 3.53 -6.22
N ALA A 125 -18.02 2.35 -6.81
CA ALA A 125 -18.78 1.96 -7.99
C ALA A 125 -19.15 0.48 -7.94
N VAL A 126 -20.18 0.11 -8.70
CA VAL A 126 -20.67 -1.26 -8.77
C VAL A 126 -19.74 -2.07 -9.68
N ARG A 127 -19.26 -3.22 -9.19
CA ARG A 127 -18.60 -4.23 -10.01
C ARG A 127 -19.64 -5.21 -10.51
N ILE A 128 -19.74 -5.40 -11.83
CA ILE A 128 -20.61 -6.43 -12.42
C ILE A 128 -19.80 -7.73 -12.55
N CYS A 129 -20.36 -8.78 -11.95
CA CYS A 129 -19.97 -10.17 -12.05
C CYS A 129 -21.18 -10.92 -12.66
#